data_AF-A0A2S2C6B2-F1
#
_entry.id   AF-A0A2S2C6B2-F1
#
_cell.length_a   1.000
_cell.length_b   1.000
_cell.length_c   1.000
_cell.angle_alpha   90.00
_cell.angle_beta   90.00
_cell.angle_gamma   90.00
#
_symmetry.space_group_name_H-M   'P 1'
#
loop_
_entity.id
_entity.type
_entity.pdbx_description
1 polymer ?
#
loop_
_entity_poly.entity_id
_entity_poly.type
_entity_poly.pdbx_seq_one_letter_code
_entity_poly.pdbx_strand_id
1 'polypeptide(L)'
;MDAIVEELREYKRWLTSETRRVERALSALSDEEDEDTRSTNEMLLDAFKSNRKPMTIQDAHLHLRKSGWTTDSKDPANVIRAALARMAANGELRRTSDKRGVYVLADDNEFEDVTPPESEHELKAANRAEIDWRPLTDDNPWDSGPQSRPNRFGTTGKESAQRFRPAAKKREEDEPPF
;
A
#
# COMPACT_ATOMS: atom_id res chain seq x y z
N MET A 1 -41.67 26.33 43.29
CA MET A 1 -40.49 25.44 43.42
C MET A 1 -40.11 24.80 42.09
N ASP A 2 -41.06 24.56 41.18
CA ASP A 2 -40.79 23.82 39.92
C ASP A 2 -39.90 24.56 38.91
N ALA A 3 -39.95 25.89 38.85
CA ALA A 3 -39.11 26.67 37.94
C ALA A 3 -37.59 26.51 38.21
N ILE A 4 -37.20 26.50 39.49
CA ILE A 4 -35.79 26.33 39.90
C ILE A 4 -35.30 24.91 39.57
N VAL A 5 -36.17 23.91 39.69
CA VAL A 5 -35.83 22.52 39.34
C VAL A 5 -35.62 22.38 37.84
N GLU A 6 -36.39 23.09 37.02
CA GLU A 6 -36.24 23.06 35.57
C GLU A 6 -34.95 23.78 35.12
N GLU A 7 -34.63 24.95 35.69
CA GLU A 7 -33.35 25.64 35.46
C GLU A 7 -32.15 24.76 35.81
N LEU A 8 -32.21 24.03 36.94
CA LEU A 8 -31.13 23.11 37.33
C LEU A 8 -30.98 21.92 36.39
N ARG A 9 -32.09 21.43 35.81
CA ARG A 9 -32.04 20.36 34.79
C ARG A 9 -31.44 20.85 33.49
N GLU A 10 -31.79 22.06 33.08
CA GLU A 10 -31.23 22.69 31.88
C GLU A 10 -29.73 22.96 32.06
N TYR A 11 -29.34 23.49 33.22
CA TYR A 11 -27.93 23.65 33.57
C TYR A 11 -27.15 22.33 33.57
N LYS A 12 -27.74 21.24 34.10
CA LYS A 12 -27.13 19.90 34.03
C LYS A 12 -26.96 19.40 32.59
N ARG A 13 -27.92 19.65 31.71
CA ARG A 13 -27.82 19.30 30.27
C ARG A 13 -26.72 20.11 29.58
N TRP A 14 -26.63 21.39 29.91
CA TRP A 14 -25.56 22.25 29.39
C TRP A 14 -24.18 21.76 29.85
N LEU A 15 -23.99 21.51 31.15
CA LEU A 15 -22.75 20.98 31.72
C LEU A 15 -22.30 19.69 31.04
N THR A 16 -23.21 18.75 30.84
CA THR A 16 -22.89 17.47 30.16
C THR A 16 -22.53 17.64 28.69
N SER A 17 -23.06 18.65 28.00
CA SER A 17 -22.65 18.99 26.64
C SER A 17 -21.26 19.63 26.60
N GLU A 18 -20.95 20.46 27.60
CA GLU A 18 -19.69 21.17 27.71
C GLU A 18 -18.55 20.23 28.12
N THR A 19 -18.78 19.32 29.06
CA THR A 19 -17.79 18.28 29.40
C THR A 19 -17.44 17.41 28.20
N ARG A 20 -18.43 17.05 27.37
CA ARG A 20 -18.18 16.29 26.12
C ARG A 20 -17.37 17.09 25.10
N ARG A 21 -17.51 18.41 25.05
CA ARG A 21 -16.70 19.26 24.18
C ARG A 21 -15.26 19.35 24.69
N VAL A 22 -15.10 19.54 25.99
CA VAL A 22 -13.78 19.54 26.65
C VAL A 22 -13.09 18.18 26.49
N GLU A 23 -13.79 17.06 26.69
CA GLU A 23 -13.26 15.72 26.45
C GLU A 23 -12.80 15.53 25.01
N ARG A 24 -13.55 16.03 24.02
CA ARG A 24 -13.12 15.99 22.61
C ARG A 24 -11.92 16.89 22.33
N ALA A 25 -11.87 18.07 22.94
CA ALA A 25 -10.74 18.98 22.80
C ALA A 25 -9.48 18.40 23.45
N LEU A 26 -9.60 17.81 24.64
CA LEU A 26 -8.52 17.10 25.32
C LEU A 26 -8.07 15.86 24.56
N SER A 27 -9.01 15.08 23.99
CA SER A 27 -8.65 13.96 23.11
C SER A 27 -7.92 14.43 21.85
N ALA A 28 -8.34 15.55 21.25
CA ALA A 28 -7.66 16.12 20.09
C ALA A 28 -6.28 16.71 20.43
N LEU A 29 -6.09 17.18 21.66
CA LEU A 29 -4.78 17.61 22.18
C LEU A 29 -3.90 16.41 22.55
N SER A 30 -4.50 15.34 23.09
CA SER A 30 -3.82 14.09 23.47
C SER A 30 -3.38 13.27 22.25
N ASP A 31 -4.02 13.43 21.09
CA ASP A 31 -3.52 12.89 19.82
C ASP A 31 -2.20 13.57 19.37
N GLU A 32 -1.73 14.63 20.07
CA GLU A 32 -0.37 15.19 19.90
C GLU A 32 0.64 14.65 20.94
N GLU A 33 0.22 13.83 21.92
CA GLU A 33 1.08 13.17 22.91
C GLU A 33 1.40 11.70 22.53
N ASP A 34 1.83 11.46 21.28
CA ASP A 34 2.58 10.23 20.91
C ASP A 34 4.04 10.33 21.44
N GLU A 35 4.25 10.80 22.67
CA GLU A 35 5.57 11.14 23.21
C GLU A 35 6.41 9.93 23.71
N ASP A 36 5.90 8.69 23.67
CA ASP A 36 6.71 7.51 24.07
C ASP A 36 6.57 6.26 23.17
N THR A 37 5.65 6.25 22.22
CA THR A 37 5.60 5.19 21.21
C THR A 37 6.54 5.51 20.07
N ARG A 38 7.81 5.11 20.22
CA ARG A 38 8.79 5.11 19.12
C ARG A 38 8.10 4.62 17.85
N SER A 39 8.17 5.43 16.80
CA SER A 39 7.51 5.10 15.55
C SER A 39 8.05 3.76 15.05
N THR A 40 7.18 2.94 14.46
CA THR A 40 7.59 1.63 13.90
C THR A 40 8.75 1.79 12.91
N ASN A 41 8.80 2.93 12.21
CA ASN A 41 9.89 3.26 11.29
C ASN A 41 11.21 3.52 12.03
N GLU A 42 11.19 4.25 13.15
CA GLU A 42 12.39 4.51 13.96
C GLU A 42 12.93 3.22 14.58
N MET A 43 12.04 2.37 15.11
CA MET A 43 12.44 1.08 15.66
C MET A 43 13.04 0.16 14.59
N LEU A 44 12.53 0.21 13.35
CA LEU A 44 13.12 -0.50 12.22
C LEU A 44 14.50 0.07 11.88
N LEU A 45 14.65 1.39 11.79
CA LEU A 45 15.96 2.02 11.55
C LEU A 45 16.99 1.61 12.60
N ASP A 46 16.63 1.64 13.88
CA ASP A 46 17.50 1.18 14.97
C ASP A 46 17.86 -0.31 14.82
N ALA A 47 16.90 -1.15 14.38
CA ALA A 47 17.15 -2.56 14.13
C ALA A 47 18.14 -2.80 12.98
N PHE A 48 18.06 -2.03 11.89
CA PHE A 48 19.03 -2.10 10.78
C PHE A 48 20.38 -1.45 11.13
N LYS A 49 20.40 -0.37 11.92
CA LYS A 49 21.65 0.25 12.38
C LYS A 49 22.42 -0.66 13.33
N SER A 50 21.70 -1.37 14.22
CA SER A 50 22.29 -2.34 15.14
C SER A 50 22.70 -3.64 14.44
N ASN A 51 21.93 -4.10 13.44
CA ASN A 51 22.28 -5.24 12.61
C ASN A 51 22.62 -4.74 11.20
N ARG A 52 23.89 -4.42 10.96
CA ARG A 52 24.46 -4.07 9.63
C ARG A 52 24.44 -5.22 8.63
N LYS A 53 23.39 -6.04 8.64
CA LYS A 53 23.19 -7.20 7.78
C LYS A 53 21.89 -7.03 7.02
N PRO A 54 21.80 -7.58 5.80
CA PRO A 54 20.53 -7.63 5.08
C PRO A 54 19.48 -8.38 5.92
N MET A 55 18.32 -7.77 6.12
CA MET A 55 17.22 -8.37 6.89
C MET A 55 15.99 -8.58 6.02
N THR A 56 15.32 -9.70 6.25
CA THR A 56 13.99 -9.95 5.67
C THR A 56 12.90 -9.29 6.51
N ILE A 57 11.68 -9.27 5.98
CA ILE A 57 10.48 -8.81 6.71
C ILE A 57 10.27 -9.62 8.00
N GLN A 58 10.55 -10.93 7.96
CA GLN A 58 10.38 -11.80 9.13
C GLN A 58 11.44 -11.51 10.20
N ASP A 59 12.68 -11.26 9.79
CA ASP A 59 13.75 -10.87 10.70
C ASP A 59 13.44 -9.53 11.36
N ALA A 60 13.03 -8.54 10.57
CA ALA A 60 12.60 -7.23 11.06
C ALA A 60 11.48 -7.34 12.11
N HIS A 61 10.47 -8.15 11.84
CA HIS A 61 9.40 -8.43 12.80
C HIS A 61 9.90 -9.07 14.10
N LEU A 62 10.83 -10.02 14.00
CA LEU A 62 11.39 -10.69 15.17
C LEU A 62 12.26 -9.74 16.01
N HIS A 63 13.01 -8.85 15.37
CA HIS A 63 13.76 -7.81 16.06
C HIS A 63 12.85 -6.81 16.78
N LEU A 64 11.79 -6.35 16.10
CA LEU A 64 10.81 -5.45 16.70
C LEU A 64 10.10 -6.07 17.91
N ARG A 65 9.69 -7.35 17.81
CA ARG A 65 9.12 -8.13 18.92
C ARG A 65 10.06 -8.19 20.13
N LYS A 66 11.37 -8.36 19.90
CA LYS A 66 12.37 -8.40 20.98
C LYS A 66 12.53 -7.04 21.67
N SER A 67 12.37 -5.95 20.93
CA SER A 67 12.35 -4.59 21.48
C SER A 67 11.01 -4.17 22.10
N GLY A 68 10.06 -5.10 22.25
CA GLY A 68 8.77 -4.83 22.88
C GLY A 68 7.74 -4.14 21.97
N TRP A 69 7.97 -4.09 20.65
CA TRP A 69 6.99 -3.57 19.71
C TRP A 69 5.74 -4.44 19.69
N THR A 70 4.58 -3.79 19.76
CA THR A 70 3.27 -4.42 19.65
C THR A 70 2.41 -3.65 18.67
N THR A 71 1.45 -4.34 18.04
CA THR A 71 0.47 -3.73 17.15
C THR A 71 -0.88 -4.39 17.38
N ASP A 72 -1.93 -3.58 17.26
CA ASP A 72 -3.33 -3.97 17.26
C ASP A 72 -3.79 -4.59 15.92
N SER A 73 -2.99 -4.45 14.87
CA SER A 73 -3.30 -4.97 13.54
C SER A 73 -3.39 -6.50 13.52
N LYS A 74 -4.41 -7.02 12.82
CA LYS A 74 -4.61 -8.45 12.57
C LYS A 74 -3.46 -9.10 11.80
N ASP A 75 -2.73 -8.31 10.99
CA ASP A 75 -1.55 -8.76 10.25
C ASP A 75 -0.34 -7.86 10.56
N PRO A 76 0.45 -8.18 11.61
CA PRO A 76 1.63 -7.40 11.99
C PRO A 76 2.72 -7.42 10.92
N ALA A 77 2.82 -8.50 10.14
CA ALA A 77 3.81 -8.60 9.07
C ALA A 77 3.48 -7.63 7.93
N ASN A 78 2.19 -7.36 7.67
CA ASN A 78 1.79 -6.36 6.68
C ASN A 78 2.10 -4.93 7.13
N VAL A 79 1.97 -4.62 8.42
CA VAL A 79 2.36 -3.31 8.99
C VAL A 79 3.85 -3.06 8.74
N ILE A 80 4.69 -4.05 9.03
CA ILE A 80 6.14 -3.97 8.81
C ILE A 80 6.47 -3.90 7.32
N ARG A 81 5.78 -4.68 6.47
CA ARG A 81 5.96 -4.60 5.01
C ARG A 81 5.66 -3.19 4.49
N ALA A 82 4.58 -2.57 4.97
CA ALA A 82 4.21 -1.21 4.60
C ALA A 82 5.20 -0.18 5.15
N ALA A 83 5.74 -0.37 6.37
CA ALA A 83 6.78 0.46 6.93
C ALA A 83 8.09 0.38 6.10
N LEU A 84 8.59 -0.82 5.82
CA LEU A 84 9.78 -1.06 5.00
C LEU A 84 9.62 -0.49 3.58
N ALA A 85 8.43 -0.61 2.98
CA ALA A 85 8.15 -0.04 1.67
C ALA A 85 8.21 1.51 1.68
N ARG A 86 7.73 2.15 2.75
CA ARG A 86 7.83 3.60 2.94
C ARG A 86 9.28 4.04 3.12
N MET A 87 10.03 3.35 3.98
CA MET A 87 11.45 3.64 4.20
C MET A 87 12.29 3.47 2.94
N ALA A 88 11.99 2.46 2.12
CA ALA A 88 12.63 2.28 0.83
C ALA A 88 12.27 3.40 -0.18
N ALA A 89 11.03 3.89 -0.17
CA ALA A 89 10.62 5.02 -0.99
C ALA A 89 11.28 6.34 -0.56
N ASN A 90 11.56 6.50 0.74
CA ASN A 90 12.28 7.64 1.30
C ASN A 90 13.80 7.58 1.06
N GLY A 91 14.32 6.47 0.54
CA GLY A 91 15.75 6.27 0.30
C GLY A 91 16.56 5.88 1.56
N GLU A 92 15.91 5.59 2.68
CA GLU A 92 16.58 5.15 3.92
C GLU A 92 17.06 3.69 3.83
N LEU A 93 16.32 2.85 3.09
CA LEU A 93 16.64 1.45 2.86
C LEU A 93 16.73 1.14 1.37
N ARG A 94 17.66 0.26 1.00
CA ARG A 94 17.73 -0.31 -0.36
C ARG A 94 17.25 -1.76 -0.34
N ARG A 95 16.63 -2.19 -1.44
CA ARG A 95 16.32 -3.60 -1.67
C ARG A 95 17.53 -4.27 -2.29
N THR A 96 17.93 -5.42 -1.76
CA THR A 96 19.01 -6.21 -2.37
C THR A 96 18.51 -6.78 -3.71
N SER A 97 19.30 -6.63 -4.78
CA SER A 97 19.00 -7.15 -6.13
C SER A 97 18.83 -8.67 -6.17
N ASP A 98 19.57 -9.39 -5.32
CA ASP A 98 19.67 -10.85 -5.39
C ASP A 98 18.46 -11.60 -4.81
N LYS A 99 17.69 -10.98 -3.90
CA LYS A 99 16.59 -11.63 -3.19
C LYS A 99 15.41 -10.70 -2.95
N ARG A 100 14.22 -11.12 -3.40
CA ARG A 100 12.98 -10.38 -3.16
C ARG A 100 12.68 -10.31 -1.65
N GLY A 101 12.40 -9.10 -1.17
CA GLY A 101 11.97 -8.86 0.22
C GLY A 101 13.10 -8.78 1.25
N VAL A 102 14.34 -8.64 0.80
CA VAL A 102 15.51 -8.35 1.64
C VAL A 102 15.84 -6.86 1.53
N TYR A 103 16.09 -6.22 2.68
CA TYR A 103 16.39 -4.80 2.78
C TYR A 103 17.75 -4.59 3.48
N VAL A 104 18.45 -3.51 3.12
CA VAL A 104 19.74 -3.08 3.68
C VAL A 104 19.70 -1.57 3.91
N LEU A 105 20.46 -1.06 4.88
CA LEU A 105 20.60 0.37 5.12
C LEU A 105 21.25 1.06 3.90
N ALA A 106 20.72 2.21 3.47
CA ALA A 106 21.25 2.90 2.30
C ALA A 106 22.64 3.54 2.53
N ASP A 107 22.99 3.88 3.77
CA ASP A 107 24.27 4.49 4.16
C ASP A 107 25.44 3.47 4.29
N ASP A 108 25.15 2.17 4.36
CA ASP A 108 26.18 1.12 4.43
C ASP A 108 26.78 0.91 3.02
N ASN A 109 27.62 1.86 2.59
CA ASN A 109 28.42 1.86 1.36
C ASN A 109 29.48 0.73 1.28
N GLU A 110 29.41 -0.30 2.13
CA GLU A 110 30.32 -1.46 2.07
C GLU A 110 29.79 -2.60 1.19
N PHE A 111 28.54 -2.53 0.72
CA PHE A 111 28.06 -3.40 -0.36
C PHE A 111 28.16 -2.62 -1.67
N GLU A 112 29.34 -2.67 -2.29
CA GLU A 112 29.57 -2.22 -3.66
C GLU A 112 28.39 -2.64 -4.55
N ASP A 113 27.72 -1.63 -5.09
CA ASP A 113 26.75 -1.74 -6.16
C ASP A 113 27.37 -2.54 -7.32
N VAL A 114 27.00 -3.82 -7.44
CA VAL A 114 26.88 -4.45 -8.77
C VAL A 114 25.71 -3.75 -9.43
N THR A 115 25.99 -2.56 -9.96
CA THR A 115 25.12 -1.80 -10.85
C THR A 115 24.77 -2.71 -12.03
N PRO A 116 23.50 -3.02 -12.29
CA PRO A 116 23.12 -3.42 -13.64
C PRO A 116 23.36 -2.20 -14.52
N PRO A 117 24.18 -2.28 -15.58
CA PRO A 117 24.49 -1.12 -16.39
C PRO A 117 23.21 -0.55 -17.00
N GLU A 118 23.07 0.77 -16.86
CA GLU A 118 22.13 1.59 -17.62
C GLU A 118 22.18 1.21 -19.10
N SER A 119 21.13 0.56 -19.60
CA SER A 119 20.90 0.40 -21.04
C SER A 119 19.41 0.17 -21.30
N GLU A 120 18.59 1.11 -20.84
CA GLU A 120 17.15 1.14 -21.13
C GLU A 120 16.82 1.46 -22.62
N HIS A 121 17.80 1.52 -23.54
CA HIS A 121 17.53 1.97 -24.91
C HIS A 121 18.15 1.21 -26.10
N GLU A 122 18.93 0.13 -25.93
CA GLU A 122 19.58 -0.55 -27.08
C GLU A 122 19.12 -1.99 -27.41
N LEU A 123 18.31 -2.66 -26.58
CA LEU A 123 17.87 -4.03 -26.88
C LEU A 123 16.62 -4.14 -27.79
N LYS A 124 16.06 -3.01 -28.27
CA LYS A 124 14.98 -3.01 -29.27
C LYS A 124 15.46 -3.11 -30.73
N ALA A 125 16.77 -3.13 -30.99
CA ALA A 125 17.30 -3.14 -32.36
C ALA A 125 17.94 -4.47 -32.81
N ALA A 126 18.21 -5.42 -31.91
CA ALA A 126 19.08 -6.58 -32.22
C ALA A 126 18.38 -7.95 -32.33
N ASN A 127 17.05 -8.04 -32.30
CA ASN A 127 16.33 -9.33 -32.45
C ASN A 127 15.21 -9.27 -33.49
N ARG A 128 15.43 -8.49 -34.56
CA ARG A 128 14.56 -8.41 -35.76
C ARG A 128 15.29 -8.91 -37.00
N ALA A 129 16.08 -9.96 -36.87
CA ALA A 129 16.67 -10.67 -38.00
C ALA A 129 16.51 -12.17 -37.75
N GLU A 130 15.83 -12.82 -38.71
CA GLU A 130 15.82 -14.28 -38.94
C GLU A 130 15.03 -15.14 -37.95
N ILE A 131 13.70 -15.11 -38.07
CA ILE A 131 12.90 -16.34 -37.90
C ILE A 131 12.44 -16.75 -39.30
N ASP A 132 13.16 -17.73 -39.83
CA ASP A 132 12.97 -18.42 -41.10
C ASP A 132 11.65 -19.22 -41.05
N TRP A 133 10.61 -18.74 -41.75
CA TRP A 133 9.34 -19.45 -41.86
C TRP A 133 9.46 -20.58 -42.89
N ARG A 134 9.91 -21.75 -42.45
CA ARG A 134 9.73 -23.01 -43.20
C ARG A 134 8.72 -23.94 -42.52
N PRO A 135 7.82 -24.59 -43.29
CA PRO A 135 6.79 -25.47 -42.75
C PRO A 135 7.32 -26.91 -42.64
N LEU A 136 7.26 -27.50 -41.45
CA LEU A 136 7.36 -28.96 -41.22
C LEU A 136 6.05 -29.36 -40.52
N THR A 137 5.03 -29.81 -41.26
CA THR A 137 4.68 -31.23 -41.49
C THR A 137 4.41 -32.02 -40.20
N ASP A 138 3.11 -32.24 -39.99
CA ASP A 138 2.44 -33.45 -39.50
C ASP A 138 3.29 -34.50 -38.78
N ASP A 139 3.05 -34.61 -37.46
CA ASP A 139 2.76 -35.88 -36.76
C ASP A 139 2.58 -35.59 -35.26
N ASN A 140 1.38 -35.13 -34.88
CA ASN A 140 0.99 -35.08 -33.46
C ASN A 140 0.02 -36.24 -33.18
N PRO A 141 0.46 -37.33 -32.53
CA PRO A 141 -0.33 -38.56 -32.33
C PRO A 141 -1.42 -38.44 -31.24
N TRP A 142 -1.77 -37.22 -30.82
CA TRP A 142 -2.80 -36.95 -29.82
C TRP A 142 -4.08 -36.37 -30.42
N ASP A 143 -4.13 -36.16 -31.74
CA ASP A 143 -5.33 -35.68 -32.42
C ASP A 143 -6.10 -36.86 -33.05
N SER A 144 -6.88 -37.54 -32.22
CA SER A 144 -7.81 -38.58 -32.66
C SER A 144 -9.04 -38.62 -31.75
N GLY A 145 -10.11 -37.97 -32.21
CA GLY A 145 -11.48 -38.40 -31.95
C GLY A 145 -12.47 -37.33 -31.45
N PRO A 146 -13.37 -36.83 -32.32
CA PRO A 146 -14.48 -35.94 -31.95
C PRO A 146 -15.83 -36.67 -31.94
N GLN A 147 -16.63 -36.59 -30.87
CA GLN A 147 -18.10 -36.78 -30.92
C GLN A 147 -18.76 -35.98 -29.78
N SER A 148 -19.27 -34.78 -30.04
CA SER A 148 -20.69 -34.50 -30.39
C SER A 148 -21.72 -34.96 -29.37
N ARG A 149 -22.38 -33.99 -28.68
CA ARG A 149 -23.86 -33.75 -28.61
C ARG A 149 -24.23 -32.75 -27.46
N PRO A 150 -25.41 -32.10 -27.46
CA PRO A 150 -25.65 -30.84 -28.17
C PRO A 150 -26.30 -29.74 -27.30
N ASN A 151 -26.34 -28.51 -27.84
CA ASN A 151 -27.32 -27.44 -27.63
C ASN A 151 -28.10 -27.39 -26.30
N ARG A 152 -27.82 -26.35 -25.50
CA ARG A 152 -28.88 -25.50 -24.94
C ARG A 152 -28.37 -24.13 -24.48
N PHE A 153 -28.92 -23.10 -25.13
CA PHE A 153 -29.02 -21.69 -24.74
C PHE A 153 -27.77 -20.81 -24.73
N GLY A 154 -27.85 -19.77 -25.57
CA GLY A 154 -27.32 -18.45 -25.20
C GLY A 154 -26.41 -17.83 -26.23
N THR A 155 -26.97 -17.48 -27.39
CA THR A 155 -26.37 -16.63 -28.41
C THR A 155 -25.93 -15.27 -27.84
N THR A 156 -24.73 -14.84 -28.28
CA THR A 156 -24.33 -13.45 -28.58
C THR A 156 -24.31 -12.44 -27.42
N GLY A 157 -23.27 -11.64 -27.17
CA GLY A 157 -22.13 -11.28 -27.99
C GLY A 157 -21.17 -10.39 -27.20
N LYS A 158 -19.97 -10.27 -27.74
CA LYS A 158 -18.92 -9.32 -27.34
C LYS A 158 -19.43 -7.89 -27.47
N GLU A 159 -19.07 -7.01 -26.53
CA GLU A 159 -18.76 -5.58 -26.76
C GLU A 159 -18.42 -4.93 -25.40
N SER A 160 -17.14 -4.69 -25.13
CA SER A 160 -16.47 -3.38 -25.26
C SER A 160 -16.85 -2.37 -24.17
N ALA A 161 -15.86 -2.12 -23.30
CA ALA A 161 -15.52 -0.87 -22.62
C ALA A 161 -16.57 0.25 -22.57
N GLN A 162 -16.90 0.72 -21.36
CA GLN A 162 -17.00 2.16 -21.12
C GLN A 162 -16.74 2.52 -19.66
N ARG A 163 -15.76 3.40 -19.50
CA ARG A 163 -15.30 4.02 -18.26
C ARG A 163 -16.39 4.98 -17.78
N PHE A 164 -16.96 4.74 -16.60
CA PHE A 164 -17.73 5.76 -15.90
C PHE A 164 -16.74 6.77 -15.28
N ARG A 165 -16.61 7.94 -15.91
CA ARG A 165 -16.12 9.16 -15.26
C ARG A 165 -17.32 9.91 -14.70
N PRO A 166 -17.36 10.27 -13.40
CA PRO A 166 -18.39 11.18 -12.89
C PRO A 166 -18.16 12.59 -13.44
N ALA A 167 -19.23 13.19 -13.96
CA ALA A 167 -19.26 14.52 -14.54
C ALA A 167 -19.04 15.61 -13.48
N ALA A 168 -18.10 16.53 -13.76
CA ALA A 168 -17.93 17.76 -13.01
C ALA A 168 -19.14 18.68 -13.28
N LYS A 169 -19.88 19.03 -12.22
CA LYS A 169 -20.86 20.12 -12.25
C LYS A 169 -20.13 21.45 -12.47
N LYS A 170 -20.28 22.04 -13.65
CA LYS A 170 -20.15 23.48 -13.85
C LYS A 170 -21.28 24.15 -13.08
N ARG A 171 -20.97 25.03 -12.13
CA ARG A 171 -21.90 26.05 -11.66
C ARG A 171 -21.67 27.27 -12.54
N GLU A 172 -22.72 27.64 -13.25
CA GLU A 172 -22.82 28.88 -14.02
C GLU A 172 -22.70 30.09 -13.09
N GLU A 173 -22.05 31.09 -13.66
CA GLU A 173 -21.93 32.46 -13.19
C GLU A 173 -23.31 33.11 -13.25
N ASP A 174 -23.79 33.62 -12.12
CA ASP A 174 -24.87 34.60 -12.06
C ASP A 174 -24.28 35.90 -11.50
N GLU A 175 -23.77 36.75 -12.38
CA GLU A 175 -23.63 38.19 -12.12
C GLU A 175 -24.93 38.89 -12.54
N PRO A 176 -25.62 39.62 -11.65
CA PRO A 176 -26.68 40.52 -12.06
C PRO A 176 -26.10 41.87 -12.52
N PRO A 177 -26.70 42.51 -13.55
CA PRO A 177 -26.26 43.80 -14.04
C PRO A 177 -26.85 44.97 -13.23
N PHE A 178 -25.98 45.95 -12.95
CA PHE A 178 -26.20 47.32 -12.43
C PHE A 178 -26.57 47.51 -10.94
#